data_AF-A0A163Z5D8-F1
#
_entry.id   AF-A0A163Z5D8-F1
#
_cell.length_a   1.000
_cell.length_b   1.000
_cell.length_c   1.000
_cell.angle_alpha   90.00
_cell.angle_beta   90.00
_cell.angle_gamma   90.00
#
_symmetry.space_group_name_H-M   'P 1'
#
loop_
_entity.id
_entity.type
_entity.pdbx_description
1 polymer ?
#
loop_
_entity_poly.entity_id
_entity_poly.type
_entity_poly.pdbx_seq_one_letter_code
_entity_poly.pdbx_strand_id
1 'polypeptide(L)'
;MIPRLSKTQPPDFNEVRRYLSSLDHRLSLGRFIKAGWTPAELAECARDIYLAPGRTCPTKVSYQLAMTFGPTSPHAKALLAILRAPGFKMPPFNRPAPKRYAWDDPDNPDHTPEIQSDVDVIARLYRDRQSDRLEMPRAARDEPVPKWLWRRAYRLRNRYHSLEDTLDIQGLREPEPPAEEPSVSEALVEPQLATAAD
;
A
#
# COMPACT_ATOMS: atom_id res chain seq x y z
N MET A 1 1.16 24.46 -0.46
CA MET A 1 -0.05 24.24 0.38
C MET A 1 0.45 23.75 1.74
N ILE A 2 0.44 24.60 2.77
CA ILE A 2 0.98 24.22 4.09
C ILE A 2 -0.01 23.24 4.74
N PRO A 3 0.40 22.02 5.14
CA PRO A 3 -0.48 21.13 5.89
C PRO A 3 -0.82 21.82 7.20
N ARG A 4 -2.09 22.18 7.39
CA ARG A 4 -2.58 22.70 8.68
C ARG A 4 -2.20 21.66 9.73
N LEU A 5 -1.42 22.08 10.73
CA LEU A 5 -1.05 21.26 11.88
C LEU A 5 -2.31 20.55 12.38
N SER A 6 -2.35 19.24 12.19
CA SER A 6 -3.47 18.43 12.60
C SER A 6 -3.47 18.40 14.13
N LYS A 7 -4.59 18.79 14.74
CA LYS A 7 -4.72 18.77 16.21
C LYS A 7 -4.40 17.36 16.71
N THR A 8 -3.43 17.25 17.62
CA THR A 8 -2.99 15.98 18.21
C THR A 8 -3.92 15.53 19.34
N GLN A 9 -4.68 16.46 19.93
CA GLN A 9 -5.60 16.21 21.05
C GLN A 9 -7.06 16.37 20.63
N PRO A 10 -7.99 15.63 21.26
CA PRO A 10 -9.42 15.81 21.04
C PRO A 10 -9.86 17.21 21.52
N PRO A 11 -10.82 17.85 20.83
CA PRO A 11 -11.39 19.13 21.26
C PRO A 11 -12.06 18.95 22.63
N ASP A 12 -11.88 19.92 23.53
CA ASP A 12 -12.58 19.93 24.81
C ASP A 12 -14.09 20.17 24.62
N PHE A 13 -14.88 20.03 25.69
CA PHE A 13 -16.34 20.21 25.59
C PHE A 13 -16.76 21.63 25.21
N ASN A 14 -15.95 22.65 25.51
CA ASN A 14 -16.24 24.03 25.13
C ASN A 14 -16.07 24.22 23.63
N GLU A 15 -15.03 23.62 23.05
CA GLU A 15 -14.81 23.60 21.62
C GLU A 15 -15.88 22.78 20.89
N VAL A 16 -16.22 21.59 21.40
CA VAL A 16 -17.33 20.79 20.85
C VAL A 16 -18.63 21.58 20.91
N ARG A 17 -18.92 22.32 21.99
CA ARG A 17 -20.12 23.17 22.08
C ARG A 17 -20.18 24.22 20.97
N ARG A 18 -19.05 24.75 20.49
CA ARG A 18 -18.98 25.67 19.33
C ARG A 18 -19.32 24.97 18.01
N TYR A 19 -19.12 23.67 17.91
CA TYR A 19 -19.54 22.86 16.76
C TYR A 19 -21.06 22.63 16.69
N LEU A 20 -21.77 22.84 17.82
CA LEU A 20 -23.19 22.58 17.93
C LEU A 20 -23.98 23.89 17.79
N SER A 21 -24.71 24.04 16.68
CA SER A 21 -25.57 25.20 16.42
C SER A 21 -26.96 25.07 17.05
N SER A 22 -27.50 23.85 17.14
CA SER A 22 -28.82 23.58 17.74
C SER A 22 -28.76 23.51 19.27
N LEU A 23 -29.81 24.00 19.93
CA LEU A 23 -30.01 23.86 21.38
C LEU A 23 -30.08 22.38 21.80
N ASP A 24 -30.77 21.54 21.03
CA ASP A 24 -30.94 20.12 21.34
C ASP A 24 -29.59 19.39 21.37
N HIS A 25 -28.72 19.69 20.42
CA HIS A 25 -27.37 19.13 20.41
C HIS A 25 -26.56 19.58 21.64
N ARG A 26 -26.68 20.86 22.05
CA ARG A 26 -25.99 21.37 23.25
C ARG A 26 -26.53 20.73 24.53
N LEU A 27 -27.83 20.47 24.60
CA LEU A 27 -28.44 19.73 25.71
C LEU A 27 -27.96 18.27 25.73
N SER A 28 -27.87 17.63 24.56
CA SER A 28 -27.31 16.28 24.41
C SER A 28 -25.86 16.21 24.86
N LEU A 29 -25.04 17.22 24.53
CA LEU A 29 -23.67 17.35 25.04
C LEU A 29 -23.65 17.42 26.57
N GLY A 30 -24.57 18.17 27.18
CA GLY A 30 -24.74 18.19 28.63
C GLY A 30 -25.05 16.81 29.22
N ARG A 31 -25.81 15.96 28.51
CA ARG A 31 -26.07 14.57 28.92
C ARG A 31 -24.82 13.71 28.85
N PHE A 32 -23.97 13.86 27.83
CA PHE A 32 -22.67 13.16 27.77
C PHE A 32 -21.77 13.54 28.96
N ILE A 33 -21.67 14.83 29.28
CA ILE A 33 -20.89 15.33 30.42
C ILE A 33 -21.44 14.76 31.74
N LYS A 34 -22.76 14.80 31.92
CA LYS A 34 -23.42 14.24 33.12
C LYS A 34 -23.24 12.73 33.25
N ALA A 35 -23.15 12.01 32.13
CA ALA A 35 -22.86 10.58 32.09
C ALA A 35 -21.35 10.26 32.31
N GLY A 36 -20.53 11.28 32.57
CA GLY A 36 -19.11 11.10 32.89
C GLY A 36 -18.26 10.72 31.69
N TRP A 37 -18.66 11.08 30.47
CA TRP A 37 -17.82 10.91 29.30
C TRP A 37 -16.66 11.90 29.34
N THR A 38 -15.51 11.49 28.84
CA THR A 38 -14.35 12.36 28.58
C THR A 38 -14.39 12.90 27.14
N PRO A 39 -13.67 14.00 26.83
CA PRO A 39 -13.55 14.48 25.45
C PRO A 39 -12.98 13.44 24.49
N ALA A 40 -12.05 12.59 24.94
CA ALA A 40 -11.47 11.52 24.13
C ALA A 40 -12.50 10.44 23.78
N GLU A 41 -13.30 10.00 24.76
CA GLU A 41 -14.37 9.02 24.52
C GLU A 41 -15.44 9.57 23.58
N LEU A 42 -15.83 10.84 23.76
CA LEU A 42 -16.79 11.48 22.86
C LEU A 42 -16.24 11.61 21.44
N ALA A 43 -14.96 11.93 21.29
CA ALA A 43 -14.28 11.96 19.99
C ALA A 43 -14.28 10.58 19.31
N GLU A 44 -14.05 9.51 20.07
CA GLU A 44 -14.13 8.15 19.54
C GLU A 44 -15.55 7.79 19.10
N CYS A 45 -16.56 8.12 19.91
CA CYS A 45 -17.96 7.92 19.52
C CYS A 45 -18.33 8.70 18.27
N ALA A 46 -17.91 9.96 18.16
CA ALA A 46 -18.12 10.75 16.96
C ALA A 46 -17.43 10.14 15.73
N ARG A 47 -16.22 9.59 15.89
CA ARG A 47 -15.50 8.89 14.82
C ARG A 47 -16.23 7.64 14.36
N ASP A 48 -16.64 6.81 15.31
CA ASP A 48 -17.26 5.51 15.06
C ASP A 48 -18.61 5.66 14.36
N ILE A 49 -19.38 6.69 14.77
CA ILE A 49 -20.64 7.05 14.12
C ILE A 49 -20.43 7.57 12.71
N TYR A 50 -19.45 8.46 12.51
CA TYR A 50 -19.15 9.01 11.20
C TYR A 50 -17.75 9.62 11.11
N LEU A 51 -16.91 9.04 10.27
CA LEU A 51 -15.65 9.65 9.83
C LEU A 51 -15.72 9.98 8.34
N ALA A 52 -15.73 11.28 8.02
CA ALA A 52 -15.81 11.72 6.63
C ALA A 52 -14.62 11.17 5.79
N PRO A 53 -14.85 10.80 4.51
CA PRO A 53 -13.79 10.26 3.66
C PRO A 53 -12.54 11.14 3.63
N GLY A 54 -11.37 10.52 3.81
CA GLY A 54 -10.07 11.22 3.81
C GLY A 54 -9.79 12.04 5.08
N ARG A 55 -10.64 11.99 6.11
CA ARG A 55 -10.36 12.58 7.42
C ARG A 55 -9.72 11.57 8.36
N THR A 56 -8.83 12.07 9.21
CA THR A 56 -8.11 11.31 10.22
C THR A 56 -8.65 11.54 11.64
N CYS A 57 -9.54 12.51 11.80
CA CYS A 57 -10.18 12.88 13.06
C CYS A 57 -11.67 13.25 12.84
N PRO A 58 -12.50 13.16 13.90
CA PRO A 58 -13.89 13.59 13.86
C PRO A 58 -14.06 15.03 13.37
N THR A 59 -15.10 15.24 12.58
CA THR A 59 -15.48 16.56 12.09
C THR A 59 -16.63 17.15 12.90
N LYS A 60 -16.98 18.42 12.67
CA LYS A 60 -18.20 19.04 13.21
C LYS A 60 -19.45 18.18 12.98
N VAL A 61 -19.59 17.61 11.78
CA VAL A 61 -20.72 16.74 11.41
C VAL A 61 -20.73 15.46 12.24
N SER A 62 -19.55 14.86 12.44
CA SER A 62 -19.37 13.66 13.29
C SER A 62 -19.90 13.88 14.71
N TYR A 63 -19.54 15.01 15.35
CA TYR A 63 -20.04 15.36 16.68
C TYR A 63 -21.54 15.63 16.69
N GLN A 64 -22.07 16.31 15.68
CA GLN A 64 -23.51 16.57 15.58
C GLN A 64 -24.30 15.26 15.50
N LEU A 65 -23.85 14.30 14.68
CA LEU A 65 -24.48 12.97 14.60
C LEU A 65 -24.40 12.23 15.94
N ALA A 66 -23.25 12.28 16.63
CA ALA A 66 -23.13 11.70 17.97
C ALA A 66 -24.14 12.27 18.97
N MET A 67 -24.44 13.58 18.88
CA MET A 67 -25.47 14.20 19.72
C MET A 67 -26.88 13.70 19.41
N THR A 68 -27.17 13.32 18.17
CA THR A 68 -28.46 12.75 17.76
C THR A 68 -28.71 11.39 18.42
N PHE A 69 -27.69 10.54 18.51
CA PHE A 69 -27.80 9.25 19.19
C PHE A 69 -27.81 9.40 20.73
N GLY A 70 -27.00 10.32 21.24
CA GLY A 70 -26.88 10.56 22.68
C GLY A 70 -26.13 9.47 23.45
N PRO A 71 -25.80 9.74 24.72
CA PRO A 71 -24.94 8.88 25.55
C PRO A 71 -25.62 7.57 26.00
N THR A 72 -26.95 7.50 25.92
CA THR A 72 -27.73 6.36 26.39
C THR A 72 -28.07 5.36 25.29
N SER A 73 -27.74 5.68 24.04
CA SER A 73 -27.98 4.76 22.91
C SER A 73 -27.25 3.43 23.14
N PRO A 74 -27.82 2.29 22.69
CA PRO A 74 -27.16 0.99 22.80
C PRO A 74 -25.74 1.00 22.21
N HIS A 75 -25.56 1.69 21.08
CA HIS A 75 -24.27 1.87 20.43
C HIS A 75 -23.27 2.64 21.31
N ALA A 76 -23.64 3.80 21.86
CA ALA A 76 -22.75 4.57 22.72
C ALA A 76 -22.36 3.80 24.00
N LYS A 77 -23.28 3.03 24.58
CA LYS A 77 -23.00 2.17 25.75
C LYS A 77 -22.01 1.05 25.41
N ALA A 78 -22.22 0.36 24.28
CA ALA A 78 -21.33 -0.71 23.83
C ALA A 78 -19.91 -0.18 23.57
N LEU A 79 -19.80 0.95 22.86
CA LEU A 79 -18.51 1.58 22.61
C LEU A 79 -17.83 2.01 23.92
N LEU A 80 -18.56 2.64 24.85
CA LEU A 80 -18.00 3.06 26.13
C LEU A 80 -17.47 1.87 26.95
N ALA A 81 -18.17 0.74 26.91
CA ALA A 81 -17.71 -0.49 27.57
C ALA A 81 -16.36 -0.97 27.00
N ILE A 82 -16.16 -0.90 25.68
CA ILE A 82 -14.89 -1.23 25.03
C ILE A 82 -13.79 -0.24 25.44
N LEU A 83 -14.09 1.06 25.36
CA LEU A 83 -13.11 2.12 25.64
C LEU A 83 -12.62 2.11 27.09
N ARG A 84 -13.44 1.60 28.02
CA ARG A 84 -13.13 1.48 29.45
C ARG A 84 -12.72 0.07 29.87
N ALA A 85 -12.58 -0.85 28.93
CA ALA A 85 -12.19 -2.22 29.25
C ALA A 85 -10.76 -2.25 29.86
N PRO A 86 -10.50 -3.10 30.87
CA PRO A 86 -9.16 -3.25 31.43
C PRO A 86 -8.12 -3.58 30.35
N GLY A 87 -7.00 -2.87 30.35
CA GLY A 87 -5.92 -3.05 29.38
C GLY A 87 -6.15 -2.39 28.02
N PHE A 88 -7.35 -1.84 27.76
CA PHE A 88 -7.58 -1.06 26.55
C PHE A 88 -6.78 0.25 26.60
N LYS A 89 -6.00 0.51 25.54
CA LYS A 89 -5.29 1.77 25.36
C LYS A 89 -6.05 2.63 24.36
N MET A 90 -6.49 3.81 24.80
CA MET A 90 -7.18 4.76 23.94
C MET A 90 -6.31 5.07 22.71
N PRO A 91 -6.82 4.84 21.50
CA PRO A 91 -6.07 5.15 20.28
C PRO A 91 -5.83 6.66 20.15
N PRO A 92 -4.81 7.09 19.38
CA PRO A 92 -4.53 8.50 19.19
C PRO A 92 -5.70 9.19 18.48
N PHE A 93 -5.95 10.45 18.85
CA PHE A 93 -7.03 11.25 18.26
C PHE A 93 -6.82 11.50 16.76
N ASN A 94 -5.56 11.63 16.32
CA ASN A 94 -5.26 11.68 14.91
C ASN A 94 -4.70 10.31 14.48
N ARG A 95 -5.48 9.57 13.69
CA ARG A 95 -5.03 8.30 13.12
C ARG A 95 -4.66 8.54 11.66
N PRO A 96 -3.43 8.22 11.21
CA PRO A 96 -3.09 8.38 9.81
C PRO A 96 -4.13 7.61 8.98
N ALA A 97 -4.66 8.27 7.95
CA ALA A 97 -5.54 7.58 7.02
C ALA A 97 -4.78 6.38 6.48
N PRO A 98 -5.43 5.20 6.33
CA PRO A 98 -4.81 4.07 5.66
C PRO A 98 -4.20 4.56 4.35
N LYS A 99 -2.92 4.22 4.10
CA LYS A 99 -2.27 4.57 2.84
C LYS A 99 -3.15 3.98 1.74
N ARG A 100 -3.71 4.85 0.89
CA ARG A 100 -4.37 4.40 -0.33
C ARG A 100 -3.26 4.06 -1.31
N TYR A 101 -3.09 2.79 -1.59
CA TYR A 101 -2.16 2.33 -2.60
C TYR A 101 -2.73 2.63 -3.98
N ALA A 102 -1.91 3.19 -4.86
CA ALA A 102 -2.24 3.18 -6.28
C ALA A 102 -2.16 1.74 -6.78
N TRP A 103 -2.87 1.42 -7.86
CA TRP A 103 -2.82 0.09 -8.45
C TRP A 103 -1.42 -0.29 -8.96
N ASP A 104 -0.54 0.68 -9.20
CA ASP A 104 0.87 0.49 -9.60
C ASP A 104 1.86 0.76 -8.46
N ASP A 105 1.38 0.91 -7.22
CA ASP A 105 2.23 1.10 -6.04
C ASP A 105 2.85 -0.26 -5.65
N PRO A 106 4.18 -0.40 -5.65
CA PRO A 106 4.84 -1.67 -5.28
C PRO A 106 4.51 -2.11 -3.85
N ASP A 107 4.13 -1.18 -2.99
CA ASP A 107 3.76 -1.47 -1.60
C ASP A 107 2.28 -1.94 -1.48
N ASN A 108 1.53 -2.06 -2.58
CA ASN A 108 0.12 -2.44 -2.55
C ASN A 108 -0.05 -3.92 -2.13
N PRO A 109 -0.76 -4.20 -1.02
CA PRO A 109 -0.97 -5.56 -0.53
C PRO A 109 -1.81 -6.43 -1.47
N ASP A 110 -2.55 -5.83 -2.41
CA ASP A 110 -3.36 -6.58 -3.39
C ASP A 110 -2.51 -7.23 -4.50
N HIS A 111 -1.21 -6.94 -4.56
CA HIS A 111 -0.31 -7.57 -5.54
C HIS A 111 0.08 -8.99 -5.10
N THR A 112 -0.09 -9.95 -6.01
CA THR A 112 0.35 -11.31 -5.77
C THR A 112 1.89 -11.43 -5.88
N PRO A 113 2.52 -12.41 -5.22
CA PRO A 113 3.96 -12.64 -5.31
C PRO A 113 4.44 -12.84 -6.75
N GLU A 114 3.63 -13.47 -7.60
CA GLU A 114 3.96 -13.73 -9.01
C GLU A 114 4.00 -12.42 -9.82
N ILE A 115 3.03 -11.52 -9.59
CA ILE A 115 3.05 -10.21 -10.23
C ILE A 115 4.26 -9.40 -9.75
N GLN A 116 4.59 -9.47 -8.45
CA GLN A 116 5.76 -8.78 -7.91
C GLN A 116 7.05 -9.31 -8.54
N SER A 117 7.20 -10.62 -8.70
CA SER A 117 8.37 -11.21 -9.36
C SER A 117 8.48 -10.82 -10.82
N ASP A 118 7.36 -10.85 -11.56
CA ASP A 118 7.35 -10.48 -12.98
C ASP A 118 7.74 -9.01 -13.16
N VAL A 119 7.20 -8.14 -12.32
CA VAL A 119 7.49 -6.71 -12.34
C VAL A 119 8.94 -6.42 -11.95
N ASP A 120 9.51 -7.15 -10.98
CA ASP A 120 10.94 -7.04 -10.62
C ASP A 120 11.84 -7.38 -11.83
N VAL A 121 11.55 -8.49 -12.51
CA VAL A 121 12.28 -8.93 -13.73
C VAL A 121 12.21 -7.84 -14.80
N ILE A 122 11.00 -7.38 -15.15
CA ILE A 122 10.80 -6.34 -16.17
C ILE A 122 11.55 -5.06 -15.78
N ALA A 123 11.47 -4.65 -14.51
CA ALA A 123 12.06 -3.39 -14.07
C ALA A 123 13.59 -3.43 -14.05
N ARG A 124 14.20 -4.57 -13.72
CA ARG A 124 15.65 -4.79 -13.79
C ARG A 124 16.16 -4.78 -15.23
N LEU A 125 15.50 -5.51 -16.13
CA LEU A 125 15.88 -5.50 -17.55
C LEU A 125 15.79 -4.09 -18.16
N TYR A 126 14.76 -3.32 -17.76
CA TYR A 126 14.66 -1.92 -18.16
C TYR A 126 15.81 -1.05 -17.62
N ARG A 127 16.20 -1.25 -16.35
CA ARG A 127 17.31 -0.55 -15.72
C ARG A 127 18.64 -0.86 -16.43
N ASP A 128 18.88 -2.12 -16.74
CA ASP A 128 20.12 -2.57 -17.39
C ASP A 128 20.19 -2.02 -18.82
N ARG A 129 19.08 -2.11 -19.58
CA ARG A 129 18.98 -1.48 -20.91
C ARG A 129 19.20 0.03 -20.88
N GLN A 130 18.73 0.73 -19.84
CA GLN A 130 19.02 2.16 -19.70
C GLN A 130 20.51 2.40 -19.41
N SER A 131 21.13 1.55 -18.60
CA SER A 131 22.56 1.64 -18.30
C SER A 131 23.38 1.45 -19.58
N ASP A 132 23.06 0.43 -20.38
CA ASP A 132 23.71 0.17 -21.66
C ASP A 132 23.56 1.35 -22.64
N ARG A 133 22.34 1.90 -22.77
CA ARG A 133 22.07 3.06 -23.63
C ARG A 133 22.84 4.31 -23.22
N LEU A 134 23.12 4.46 -21.93
CA LEU A 134 23.82 5.60 -21.35
C LEU A 134 25.31 5.33 -21.13
N GLU A 135 25.83 4.17 -21.53
CA GLU A 135 27.21 3.72 -21.29
C GLU A 135 27.60 3.80 -19.80
N MET A 136 26.64 3.53 -18.92
CA MET A 136 26.83 3.48 -17.47
C MET A 136 27.08 2.04 -17.00
N PRO A 137 27.83 1.84 -15.90
CA PRO A 137 27.97 0.52 -15.31
C PRO A 137 26.60 -0.02 -14.89
N ARG A 138 26.32 -1.27 -15.21
CA ARG A 138 25.10 -1.94 -14.78
C ARG A 138 25.07 -2.02 -13.25
N ALA A 139 23.91 -1.68 -12.70
CA ALA A 139 23.65 -1.79 -11.27
C ALA A 139 23.76 -3.25 -10.80
N ALA A 140 24.17 -3.46 -9.55
CA ALA A 140 24.28 -4.80 -8.99
C ALA A 140 22.90 -5.49 -8.93
N ARG A 141 22.89 -6.82 -8.92
CA ARG A 141 21.65 -7.61 -8.93
C ARG A 141 20.82 -7.40 -7.66
N ASP A 142 21.45 -7.11 -6.54
CA ASP A 142 20.84 -6.84 -5.25
C ASP A 142 20.46 -5.36 -5.06
N GLU A 143 20.95 -4.46 -5.94
CA GLU A 143 20.67 -3.04 -5.82
C GLU A 143 19.17 -2.75 -6.02
N PRO A 144 18.54 -1.93 -5.16
CA PRO A 144 17.11 -1.68 -5.21
C PRO A 144 16.70 -0.99 -6.50
N VAL A 145 15.60 -1.45 -7.10
CA VAL A 145 15.02 -0.83 -8.28
C VAL A 145 14.25 0.45 -7.88
N PRO A 146 14.49 1.60 -8.53
CA PRO A 146 13.77 2.83 -8.26
C PRO A 146 12.24 2.70 -8.38
N LYS A 147 11.48 3.31 -7.45
CA LYS A 147 10.00 3.22 -7.43
C LYS A 147 9.31 3.65 -8.73
N TRP A 148 9.90 4.58 -9.49
CA TRP A 148 9.33 5.02 -10.76
C TRP A 148 9.42 3.93 -11.85
N LEU A 149 10.46 3.09 -11.83
CA LEU A 149 10.58 1.94 -12.72
C LEU A 149 9.59 0.86 -12.36
N TRP A 150 9.40 0.59 -11.06
CA TRP A 150 8.34 -0.30 -10.56
C TRP A 150 6.97 0.06 -11.12
N ARG A 151 6.56 1.33 -10.97
CA ARG A 151 5.28 1.83 -11.51
C ARG A 151 5.15 1.67 -13.02
N ARG A 152 6.26 1.81 -13.75
CA ARG A 152 6.29 1.60 -15.20
C ARG A 152 6.15 0.12 -15.54
N ALA A 153 6.87 -0.75 -14.85
CA ALA A 153 6.84 -2.19 -15.06
C ALA A 153 5.47 -2.78 -14.69
N TYR A 154 4.82 -2.34 -13.61
CA TYR A 154 3.41 -2.67 -13.31
C TYR A 154 2.47 -2.30 -14.45
N ARG A 155 2.64 -1.10 -15.03
CA ARG A 155 1.85 -0.66 -16.19
C ARG A 155 2.03 -1.53 -17.43
N LEU A 156 3.23 -2.06 -17.64
CA LEU A 156 3.52 -2.97 -18.74
C LEU A 156 2.96 -4.37 -18.45
N ARG A 157 3.21 -4.91 -17.25
CA ARG A 157 2.75 -6.24 -16.85
C ARG A 157 1.23 -6.36 -16.82
N ASN A 158 0.50 -5.29 -16.52
CA ASN A 158 -0.96 -5.29 -16.59
C ASN A 158 -1.50 -5.05 -18.01
N ARG A 159 -0.67 -4.50 -18.92
CA ARG A 159 -1.05 -4.32 -20.33
C ARG A 159 -0.97 -5.63 -21.11
N TYR A 160 -0.01 -6.50 -20.77
CA TYR A 160 0.21 -7.78 -21.45
C TYR A 160 -0.11 -8.93 -20.50
N HIS A 161 -0.74 -9.99 -21.00
CA HIS A 161 -1.30 -11.02 -20.12
C HIS A 161 -0.24 -11.92 -19.46
N SER A 162 0.98 -11.98 -20.00
CA SER A 162 2.11 -12.74 -19.44
C SER A 162 3.40 -11.92 -19.31
N LEU A 163 4.34 -12.43 -18.52
CA LEU A 163 5.72 -11.91 -18.49
C LEU A 163 6.38 -12.05 -19.86
N GLU A 164 6.28 -13.23 -20.48
CA GLU A 164 6.87 -13.54 -21.79
C GLU A 164 6.42 -12.56 -22.88
N ASP A 165 5.11 -12.34 -23.00
CA ASP A 165 4.53 -11.35 -23.94
C ASP A 165 5.11 -9.95 -23.66
N THR A 166 5.26 -9.59 -22.39
CA THR A 166 5.82 -8.30 -22.00
C THR A 166 7.27 -8.17 -22.45
N LEU A 167 8.09 -9.22 -22.24
CA LEU A 167 9.51 -9.20 -22.60
C LEU A 167 9.69 -9.14 -24.12
N ASP A 168 8.93 -9.94 -24.86
CA ASP A 168 9.01 -10.00 -26.33
C ASP A 168 8.57 -8.67 -26.96
N ILE A 169 7.41 -8.15 -26.57
CA ILE A 169 6.86 -6.91 -27.15
C ILE A 169 7.72 -5.69 -26.77
N GLN A 170 8.34 -5.69 -25.59
CA GLN A 170 9.18 -4.58 -25.14
C GLN A 170 10.64 -4.68 -25.62
N GLY A 171 11.01 -5.77 -26.31
CA GLY A 171 12.38 -6.05 -26.72
C GLY A 171 13.34 -6.08 -25.52
N LEU A 172 12.93 -6.77 -24.45
CA LEU A 172 13.71 -6.94 -23.22
C LEU A 172 14.32 -8.33 -23.09
N ARG A 173 13.99 -9.25 -24.00
CA ARG A 173 14.62 -10.58 -24.02
C ARG A 173 16.11 -10.39 -24.26
N GLU A 174 16.93 -11.02 -23.44
CA GLU A 174 18.35 -11.15 -23.78
C GLU A 174 18.45 -11.92 -25.09
N PRO A 175 19.34 -11.50 -26.01
CA PRO A 175 19.62 -12.30 -27.18
C PRO A 175 20.11 -13.67 -26.69
N GLU A 176 19.43 -14.73 -27.12
CA GLU A 176 19.87 -16.08 -26.85
C GLU A 176 21.34 -16.18 -27.29
N PRO A 177 22.26 -16.65 -26.43
CA PRO A 177 23.65 -16.80 -26.84
C PRO A 177 23.66 -17.65 -28.12
N PRO A 178 24.52 -17.32 -29.11
CA PRO A 178 24.59 -18.11 -30.32
C PRO A 178 24.79 -19.57 -29.90
N ALA A 179 23.90 -20.44 -30.37
CA ALA A 179 23.99 -21.87 -30.09
C ALA A 179 25.43 -22.28 -30.40
N GLU A 180 26.16 -22.77 -29.38
CA GLU A 180 27.52 -23.25 -29.57
C GLU A 180 27.47 -24.26 -30.71
N GLU A 181 27.94 -23.87 -31.89
CA GLU A 181 27.95 -24.76 -33.03
C GLU A 181 28.71 -26.01 -32.58
N PRO A 182 28.15 -27.22 -32.77
CA PRO A 182 28.82 -28.44 -32.35
C PRO A 182 30.21 -28.45 -32.99
N SER A 183 31.24 -28.33 -32.14
CA SER A 183 32.63 -28.32 -32.55
C SER A 183 32.89 -29.53 -33.44
N VAL A 184 33.06 -29.31 -34.74
CA VAL A 184 33.25 -30.35 -35.78
C VAL A 184 34.68 -30.94 -35.70
N SER A 185 35.20 -31.12 -34.48
CA SER A 185 36.59 -31.52 -34.21
C SER A 185 36.75 -33.01 -33.93
N GLU A 186 35.72 -33.83 -34.11
CA GLU A 186 35.82 -35.29 -34.03
C GLU A 186 35.72 -35.90 -35.44
N ALA A 187 36.62 -35.45 -36.31
CA ALA A 187 36.87 -36.05 -37.60
C ALA A 187 37.91 -37.18 -37.46
N LEU A 188 37.57 -38.32 -38.06
CA LEU A 188 38.48 -39.36 -38.57
C LEU A 188 39.45 -40.01 -37.57
N VAL A 189 39.03 -41.18 -37.06
CA VAL A 189 39.94 -42.32 -36.95
C VAL A 189 39.37 -43.43 -37.81
N GLU A 190 39.78 -43.47 -39.08
CA GLU A 190 39.67 -44.67 -39.91
C GLU A 190 40.56 -45.76 -39.31
N PRO A 191 40.05 -46.98 -39.00
CA PRO A 191 40.92 -48.12 -38.80
C PRO A 191 41.39 -48.63 -40.17
N GLN A 192 42.68 -48.45 -40.45
CA GLN A 192 43.35 -49.09 -41.58
C GLN A 192 43.27 -50.62 -41.49
N LEU A 193 42.98 -51.22 -42.64
CA LEU A 193 43.12 -52.64 -42.97
C LEU A 193 44.42 -53.26 -42.44
N ALA A 194 44.30 -54.46 -41.85
CA ALA A 194 45.38 -55.43 -41.84
C ALA A 194 44.85 -56.79 -42.36
N THR A 195 45.22 -57.08 -43.60
CA THR A 195 45.18 -58.38 -44.26
C THR A 195 46.30 -59.29 -43.73
N ALA A 196 45.97 -60.53 -43.35
CA ALA A 196 46.86 -61.71 -43.33
C ALA A 196 45.95 -62.95 -43.16
N ALA A 197 45.74 -63.79 -44.19
CA ALA A 197 46.55 -64.98 -44.50
C ALA A 197 46.40 -66.10 -43.45
N ASP A 198 45.50 -67.06 -43.71
CA ASP A 198 45.81 -68.45 -44.13
C ASP A 198 44.54 -69.16 -44.65
#